data_AF-A0A5E4QDR9-F1
#
_entry.id   AF-A0A5E4QDR9-F1
#
_cell.length_a   1.000
_cell.length_b   1.000
_cell.length_c   1.000
_cell.angle_alpha   90.00
_cell.angle_beta   90.00
_cell.angle_gamma   90.00
#
_symmetry.space_group_name_H-M   'P 1'
#
loop_
_entity.id
_entity.type
_entity.pdbx_description
1 polymer ?
#
loop_
_entity_poly.entity_id
_entity_poly.type
_entity_poly.pdbx_seq_one_letter_code
_entity_poly.pdbx_strand_id
1 'polypeptide(L)' 'MNFQSKANKFVCPNDRQLSLRAKLRTGWSAARSEPPLTAAEREAIADVVRRAEQVDEVEAKRIGRLRTVHV' A
#
# COMPACT_ATOMS: atom_id res chain seq x y z
N MET A 1 29.71 -6.33 1.39
CA MET A 1 28.78 -6.55 0.27
C MET A 1 27.53 -5.70 0.48
N ASN A 2 27.32 -4.66 -0.34
CA ASN A 2 26.14 -3.80 -0.22
C ASN A 2 25.00 -4.41 -1.04
N PHE A 3 24.05 -5.08 -0.38
CA PHE A 3 22.88 -5.68 -1.02
C PHE A 3 21.85 -4.58 -1.29
N GLN A 4 22.16 -3.68 -2.22
CA GLN A 4 21.14 -2.89 -2.90
C GLN A 4 20.35 -3.85 -3.80
N SER A 5 19.51 -4.67 -3.17
CA SER A 5 18.39 -5.29 -3.85
C SER A 5 17.67 -4.15 -4.57
N LYS A 6 17.56 -4.25 -5.89
CA LYS A 6 16.71 -3.39 -6.73
C LYS A 6 15.24 -3.67 -6.36
N ALA A 7 14.88 -3.47 -5.11
CA ALA A 7 13.51 -3.55 -4.65
C ALA A 7 12.73 -2.51 -5.46
N ASN A 8 11.72 -2.98 -6.15
CA ASN A 8 10.88 -2.16 -7.00
C ASN A 8 10.38 -0.98 -6.16
N LYS A 9 10.74 0.25 -6.52
CA LYS A 9 10.56 1.43 -5.63
C LYS A 9 9.09 1.69 -5.28
N PHE A 10 8.19 1.09 -6.07
CA PHE A 10 6.74 1.16 -5.99
C PHE A 10 6.10 0.00 -5.24
N VAL A 11 6.87 -1.01 -4.81
CA VAL A 11 6.36 -2.13 -4.03
C VAL A 11 6.68 -1.87 -2.56
N CYS A 12 5.65 -2.01 -1.71
CA CYS A 12 5.81 -1.88 -0.27
C CYS A 12 6.85 -2.91 0.22
N PRO A 13 7.92 -2.48 0.92
CA PRO A 13 8.88 -3.41 1.52
C PRO A 13 8.20 -4.23 2.63
N ASN A 14 8.77 -5.38 2.99
CA ASN A 14 8.22 -6.15 4.12
C ASN A 14 8.33 -5.39 5.45
N ASP A 15 7.52 -5.77 6.45
CA ASP A 15 7.43 -5.07 7.75
C ASP A 15 8.78 -4.88 8.45
N ARG A 16 9.69 -5.86 8.36
CA ARG A 16 11.04 -5.75 8.94
C ARG A 16 11.84 -4.64 8.26
N GLN A 17 11.79 -4.58 6.93
CA GLN A 17 12.42 -3.52 6.16
C GLN A 17 11.75 -2.15 6.40
N LEU A 18 10.42 -2.12 6.52
CA LEU A 18 9.66 -0.90 6.81
C LEU A 18 10.02 -0.32 8.18
N SER A 19 10.11 -1.17 9.20
CA SER A 19 10.54 -0.81 10.57
C SER A 19 11.99 -0.30 10.60
N LEU A 20 12.91 -0.99 9.92
CA LEU A 20 14.30 -0.55 9.81
C LEU A 20 14.40 0.82 9.11
N ARG A 21 13.67 1.00 8.01
CA ARG A 21 13.60 2.26 7.26
C ARG A 21 13.05 3.41 8.09
N ALA A 22 12.05 3.16 8.92
CA ALA A 22 11.52 4.13 9.88
C ALA A 22 12.59 4.56 10.90
N LYS A 23 13.29 3.59 11.53
CA LYS A 23 14.37 3.86 12.49
C LYS A 23 15.50 4.67 11.88
N LEU A 24 15.87 4.37 10.64
CA LEU A 24 16.92 5.07 9.91
C LEU A 24 16.43 6.37 9.25
N ARG A 25 15.13 6.71 9.35
CA ARG A 25 14.50 7.87 8.69
C ARG A 25 14.76 7.91 7.17
N THR A 26 14.66 6.76 6.51
CA THR A 26 14.89 6.62 5.06
C THR A 26 13.70 5.96 4.35
N GLY A 27 13.46 6.30 3.09
CA GLY A 27 12.49 5.60 2.24
C GLY A 27 11.02 5.82 2.63
N TRP A 28 10.19 4.79 2.41
CA TRP A 28 8.72 4.82 2.55
C TRP A 28 8.21 5.36 3.90
N SER A 29 8.90 5.04 5.00
CA SER A 29 8.48 5.40 6.36
C SER A 29 9.10 6.70 6.87
N ALA A 30 9.93 7.36 6.05
CA ALA A 30 10.52 8.62 6.44
C ALA A 30 9.46 9.72 6.30
N ALA A 31 9.03 10.28 7.43
CA ALA A 31 8.27 11.53 7.43
C ALA A 31 9.09 12.58 6.68
N ARG A 32 8.69 12.89 5.45
CA ARG A 32 9.21 14.04 4.73
C ARG A 32 8.66 15.29 5.42
N SER A 33 9.44 16.36 5.44
CA SER A 33 8.98 17.67 5.92
C SER A 33 8.00 18.32 4.91
N GLU A 34 7.10 17.52 4.35
CA GLU A 34 6.08 18.01 3.44
C GLU A 34 4.97 18.65 4.27
N PRO A 35 4.37 19.75 3.77
CA PRO A 35 3.25 20.37 4.45
C PRO A 35 2.10 19.37 4.62
N PRO A 36 1.26 19.52 5.65
CA PRO A 36 0.08 18.69 5.80
C PRO A 36 -0.79 18.75 4.54
N LEU A 37 -1.40 17.62 4.17
CA LEU A 37 -2.34 17.56 3.04
C LEU A 37 -3.42 18.63 3.17
N THR A 38 -3.86 19.18 2.05
CA THR A 38 -5.05 20.03 1.98
C THR A 38 -6.33 19.19 2.17
N ALA A 39 -7.46 19.86 2.41
CA ALA A 39 -8.75 19.17 2.51
C ALA A 39 -9.12 18.44 1.21
N ALA A 40 -8.91 19.10 0.06
CA ALA A 40 -9.18 18.54 -1.26
C ALA A 40 -8.31 17.30 -1.56
N GLU A 41 -7.03 17.32 -1.21
CA GLU A 41 -6.14 16.15 -1.40
C GLU A 41 -6.58 14.97 -0.53
N ARG A 42 -6.98 15.22 0.73
CA ARG A 42 -7.50 14.16 1.60
C ARG A 42 -8.77 13.54 1.04
N GLU A 43 -9.68 14.36 0.51
CA GLU A 43 -10.92 13.89 -0.11
C GLU A 43 -10.63 13.04 -1.36
N ALA A 44 -9.72 13.51 -2.23
CA ALA A 44 -9.29 12.74 -3.40
C ALA A 44 -8.66 11.38 -3.02
N ILE A 45 -7.86 11.33 -1.96
CA ILE A 45 -7.30 10.07 -1.44
C ILE A 45 -8.42 9.16 -0.92
N ALA A 46 -9.37 9.70 -0.15
CA ALA A 46 -10.51 8.92 0.36
C ALA A 46 -11.37 8.33 -0.78
N ASP A 47 -11.56 9.07 -1.87
CA ASP A 47 -12.25 8.58 -3.06
C ASP A 47 -11.52 7.43 -3.76
N VAL A 48 -10.18 7.44 -3.78
CA VAL A 48 -9.38 6.32 -4.30
C VAL A 48 -9.55 5.09 -3.41
N VAL A 49 -9.45 5.25 -2.09
CA VAL A 49 -9.59 4.15 -1.13
C VAL A 49 -10.97 3.49 -1.24
N ARG A 50 -12.05 4.28 -1.24
CA ARG A 50 -13.42 3.77 -1.36
C ARG A 50 -13.64 2.95 -2.63
N ARG A 51 -13.06 3.39 -3.76
CA ARG A 51 -13.13 2.65 -5.02
C ARG A 51 -12.35 1.34 -4.97
N ALA A 52 -11.18 1.34 -4.32
CA ALA A 52 -10.40 0.13 -4.14
C ALA A 52 -11.15 -0.91 -3.30
N GLU A 53 -11.80 -0.48 -2.20
CA GLU A 53 -12.64 -1.34 -1.36
C GLU A 53 -13.79 -1.98 -2.14
N GLN A 54 -14.48 -1.19 -2.99
CA GLN A 54 -15.53 -1.72 -3.86
C GLN A 54 -15.00 -2.77 -4.84
N VAL A 55 -13.80 -2.56 -5.40
CA VAL A 55 -13.16 -3.53 -6.29
C VAL A 55 -12.84 -4.82 -5.54
N ASP A 56 -12.30 -4.72 -4.32
CA ASP A 56 -11.97 -5.87 -3.48
C ASP A 56 -13.21 -6.69 -3.11
N GLU A 57 -14.33 -6.05 -2.79
CA GLU A 57 -15.60 -6.75 -2.51
C GLU A 57 -16.12 -7.54 -3.72
N VAL A 58 -16.09 -6.92 -4.90
CA VAL A 58 -16.53 -7.55 -6.16
C VAL A 58 -15.63 -8.75 -6.48
N GLU A 59 -14.33 -8.59 -6.31
CA GLU A 59 -13.34 -9.62 -6.58
C GLU A 59 -13.43 -10.78 -5.58
N ALA A 60 -13.64 -10.50 -4.29
CA ALA A 60 -13.87 -11.51 -3.27
C ALA A 60 -15.10 -12.37 -3.61
N LYS A 61 -16.21 -11.75 -4.07
CA LYS A 61 -17.40 -12.49 -4.53
C LYS A 61 -17.10 -13.34 -5.76
N ARG A 62 -16.32 -12.82 -6.73
CA ARG A 62 -15.93 -13.54 -7.94
C ARG A 62 -15.09 -14.78 -7.61
N ILE A 63 -14.07 -14.63 -6.78
CA ILE A 63 -13.20 -15.73 -6.32
C ILE A 63 -14.00 -16.71 -5.47
N GLY A 64 -14.90 -16.24 -4.61
CA GLY A 64 -15.77 -17.08 -3.80
C GLY A 64 -16.57 -18.07 -4.65
N ARG A 65 -17.21 -17.59 -5.73
CA ARG A 65 -17.92 -18.46 -6.68
C ARG A 65 -17.01 -19.52 -7.31
N LEU A 66 -15.79 -19.16 -7.69
CA LEU A 66 -14.83 -20.11 -8.25
C LEU A 66 -14.40 -21.17 -7.22
N ARG A 67 -14.22 -20.79 -5.95
CA ARG A 67 -13.88 -21.74 -4.87
C ARG A 67 -15.01 -22.71 -4.59
N THR A 68 -16.27 -22.26 -4.59
CA THR A 68 -17.43 -23.11 -4.30
C THR A 68 -17.76 -24.10 -5.43
N VAL A 69 -17.40 -23.79 -6.68
CA VAL A 69 -17.66 -24.68 -7.84
C VAL A 69 -16.66 -25.86 -7.93
N HIS A 70 -15.58 -25.85 -7.15
CA HIS A 70 -14.55 -26.90 -7.13
C HIS A 70 -14.57 -27.77 -5.85
N VAL A 71 -15.70 -27.83 -5.12
CA VAL A 71 -15.93 -28.76 -4.00
C VAL A 71 -17.12 -29.65 -4.32
#